data_AF-A0A662DSN0-F1
#
_entry.id   AF-A0A662DSN0-F1
#
_cell.length_a   1.000
_cell.length_b   1.000
_cell.length_c   1.000
_cell.angle_alpha   90.00
_cell.angle_beta   90.00
_cell.angle_gamma   90.00
#
_symmetry.space_group_name_H-M   'P 1'
#
loop_
_entity.id
_entity.type
_entity.pdbx_description
1 polymer ?
#
loop_
_entity_poly.entity_id
_entity_poly.type
_entity_poly.pdbx_seq_one_letter_code
_entity_poly.pdbx_strand_id
1 'polypeptide(L)' 'MDIRQHSQTTAATMPLVPVEPVLPRRRSQWPADAREAFGGVLSELSAWCRENDWPMTLNHSMAEEAVRRTWGGASPCA' A
#
# COMPACT_ATOMS: atom_id res chain seq x y z
N MET A 1 -1.42 -57.59 2.01
CA MET A 1 -2.64 -56.77 1.99
C MET A 1 -2.65 -55.94 3.26
N ASP A 2 -2.71 -54.62 3.30
CA ASP A 2 -2.40 -53.51 2.39
C ASP A 2 -2.77 -52.24 3.21
N ILE A 3 -2.00 -51.15 3.06
CA ILE A 3 -2.32 -49.73 3.31
C ILE A 3 -2.90 -49.29 4.69
N ARG A 4 -2.43 -48.25 5.40
CA ARG A 4 -2.05 -46.87 5.01
C ARG A 4 -1.11 -46.28 6.08
N GLN A 5 0.07 -45.78 5.73
CA GLN A 5 0.32 -44.37 5.38
C GLN A 5 -0.40 -43.36 6.29
N HIS A 6 0.25 -43.00 7.40
CA HIS A 6 0.05 -41.69 8.03
C HIS A 6 1.36 -40.91 7.90
N SER A 7 1.55 -40.31 6.72
CA SER A 7 2.52 -39.23 6.53
C SER A 7 2.06 -38.09 7.42
N GLN A 8 2.70 -37.93 8.57
CA GLN A 8 2.49 -36.79 9.44
C GLN A 8 3.15 -35.58 8.77
N THR A 9 2.43 -34.96 7.83
CA THR A 9 2.77 -33.65 7.30
C THR A 9 2.68 -32.68 8.46
N THR A 10 3.83 -32.37 9.06
CA THR A 10 3.97 -31.21 9.93
C THR A 10 3.68 -30.00 9.05
N ALA A 11 2.42 -29.59 9.02
CA ALA A 11 2.04 -28.28 8.52
C ALA A 11 2.74 -27.30 9.44
N ALA A 12 3.89 -26.80 8.99
CA ALA A 12 4.50 -25.62 9.54
C ALA A 12 3.47 -24.51 9.35
N THR A 13 2.65 -24.29 10.37
CA THR A 13 1.84 -23.08 10.51
C THR A 13 2.83 -21.94 10.61
N MET A 14 3.26 -21.43 9.46
CA MET A 14 3.90 -20.14 9.39
C MET A 14 2.91 -19.16 10.00
N PRO A 15 3.29 -18.36 11.02
CA PRO A 15 2.41 -17.31 11.48
C PRO A 15 2.23 -16.36 10.31
N LEU A 16 1.02 -16.37 9.73
CA LEU A 16 0.53 -15.32 8.85
C LEU A 16 0.42 -14.08 9.74
N VAL A 17 1.55 -13.40 9.94
CA VAL A 17 1.53 -12.04 10.48
C VAL A 17 0.63 -11.25 9.53
N PRO A 18 -0.49 -10.68 10.00
CA PRO A 18 -1.24 -9.77 9.17
C PRO A 18 -0.28 -8.64 8.83
N VAL A 19 0.20 -8.62 7.59
CA VAL A 19 0.91 -7.47 7.08
C VAL A 19 -0.15 -6.39 7.02
N GLU A 20 -0.20 -5.53 8.03
CA GLU A 20 -1.00 -4.32 7.93
C GLU A 20 -0.59 -3.65 6.62
N PRO A 21 -1.51 -3.41 5.67
CA PRO A 21 -1.22 -2.73 4.41
C PRO A 21 -1.06 -1.22 4.68
N VAL A 22 -0.33 -0.88 5.74
CA VAL A 22 -0.11 0.48 6.18
C VAL A 22 1.24 0.90 5.63
N LEU A 23 1.23 1.94 4.80
CA LEU A 23 2.45 2.50 4.27
C LEU A 23 3.35 2.98 5.41
N PRO A 24 4.67 2.67 5.35
CA PRO A 24 5.61 3.16 6.35
C PRO A 24 5.56 4.68 6.47
N ARG A 25 5.78 5.21 7.67
CA ARG A 25 5.74 6.67 7.89
C ARG A 25 6.77 7.44 7.07
N ARG A 26 7.90 6.81 6.70
CA ARG A 26 8.90 7.41 5.80
C ARG A 26 8.67 6.93 4.36
N ARG A 27 8.48 7.87 3.43
CA ARG A 27 8.30 7.60 1.99
C ARG A 27 9.44 6.83 1.34
N SER A 28 10.67 6.96 1.84
CA SER A 28 11.82 6.19 1.33
C SER A 28 11.66 4.68 1.51
N GLN A 29 10.78 4.25 2.42
CA GLN A 29 10.48 2.85 2.71
C GLN A 29 9.22 2.37 1.98
N TRP A 30 8.56 3.23 1.20
CA TRP A 30 7.37 2.85 0.47
C TRP A 30 7.70 1.84 -0.65
N PRO A 31 6.81 0.88 -0.89
CA PRO A 31 6.91 0.01 -2.06
C PRO A 31 6.94 0.87 -3.34
N ALA A 32 7.55 0.33 -4.40
CA ALA A 32 7.74 1.06 -5.66
C ALA A 32 6.41 1.59 -6.21
N ASP A 33 5.37 0.75 -6.28
CA ASP A 33 4.03 1.14 -6.69
C ASP A 33 3.44 2.33 -5.91
N ALA A 34 3.63 2.39 -4.58
CA ALA A 34 3.14 3.52 -3.79
C ALA A 34 3.93 4.81 -4.06
N ARG A 35 5.23 4.70 -4.38
CA ARG A 35 6.05 5.85 -4.76
C ARG A 35 5.68 6.36 -6.16
N GLU A 36 5.40 5.46 -7.09
CA GLU A 36 4.90 5.81 -8.43
C GLU A 36 3.53 6.48 -8.33
N ALA A 37 2.60 5.90 -7.56
CA ALA A 37 1.29 6.49 -7.31
C ALA A 37 1.39 7.89 -6.69
N PHE A 38 2.31 8.09 -5.73
CA PHE A 38 2.60 9.41 -5.17
C PHE A 38 3.07 10.40 -6.23
N GLY A 39 4.00 9.99 -7.10
CA GLY A 39 4.50 10.82 -8.19
C GLY A 39 3.40 11.24 -9.18
N GLY A 40 2.52 10.30 -9.53
CA GLY A 40 1.36 10.55 -10.38
C GLY A 40 0.39 11.56 -9.76
N VAL A 41 -0.08 11.28 -8.54
CA VAL A 41 -1.02 12.15 -7.82
C VAL A 41 -0.44 13.54 -7.59
N LEU A 42 0.84 13.65 -7.22
CA LEU A 42 1.50 14.93 -7.03
C LEU A 42 1.57 15.74 -8.33
N SER A 43 1.86 15.07 -9.44
CA SER A 43 1.96 15.71 -10.76
C SER A 43 0.60 16.23 -11.23
N GLU A 44 -0.45 15.41 -11.13
CA GLU A 44 -1.81 15.83 -11.49
C GLU A 44 -2.32 16.95 -10.59
N LEU A 45 -2.15 16.83 -9.28
CA LEU A 45 -2.59 17.85 -8.32
C LEU A 45 -1.84 19.18 -8.55
N SER A 46 -0.55 19.12 -8.87
CA SER A 46 0.23 20.32 -9.18
C SER A 46 -0.15 20.97 -10.50
N ALA A 47 -0.46 20.17 -11.53
CA ALA A 47 -0.99 20.69 -12.79
C ALA A 47 -2.34 21.39 -12.54
N TRP A 48 -3.27 20.72 -11.85
CA TRP A 48 -4.58 21.27 -11.55
C TRP A 48 -4.50 22.56 -10.73
N CYS A 49 -3.68 22.59 -9.67
CA CYS A 49 -3.49 23.80 -8.87
C CYS A 49 -2.91 24.94 -9.70
N ARG A 50 -1.96 24.66 -10.60
CA ARG A 50 -1.36 25.66 -11.48
C ARG A 50 -2.39 26.25 -12.46
N GLU A 51 -3.26 25.41 -13.02
CA GLU A 51 -4.30 25.86 -13.96
C GLU A 51 -5.38 26.72 -13.27
N ASN A 52 -5.60 26.49 -11.98
CA ASN A 52 -6.67 27.12 -11.22
C ASN A 52 -6.15 28.19 -10.23
N ASP A 53 -4.87 28.58 -10.34
CA ASP A 53 -4.19 29.57 -9.48
C ASP A 53 -4.28 29.26 -7.96
N TRP A 54 -4.31 27.96 -7.60
CA TRP A 54 -4.31 27.52 -6.21
C TRP A 54 -2.89 27.34 -5.65
N PRO A 55 -2.71 27.56 -4.33
CA PRO A 55 -1.41 27.37 -3.68
C PRO A 55 -0.99 25.89 -3.70
N MET A 56 0.21 25.63 -4.24
CA MET A 56 0.80 24.28 -4.32
C MET A 56 1.51 23.83 -3.04
N THR A 57 1.51 24.65 -1.99
CA THR A 57 2.26 24.40 -0.73
C THR A 57 1.83 23.12 -0.02
N LEU A 58 0.59 22.67 -0.21
CA LEU A 58 0.02 21.49 0.43
C LEU A 58 -0.03 20.26 -0.48
N ASN A 59 0.27 20.40 -1.78
CA ASN A 59 0.09 19.33 -2.76
C ASN A 59 0.84 18.07 -2.38
N HIS A 60 2.04 18.26 -1.84
CA HIS A 60 2.89 17.17 -1.40
C HIS A 60 2.28 16.41 -0.21
N SER A 61 1.71 17.11 0.77
CA SER A 61 1.04 16.47 1.92
C SER A 61 -0.27 15.81 1.50
N MET A 62 -1.04 16.44 0.62
CA MET A 62 -2.27 15.87 0.07
C MET A 62 -2.01 14.60 -0.76
N ALA A 63 -0.98 14.61 -1.61
CA ALA A 63 -0.58 13.44 -2.38
C ALA A 63 -0.11 12.29 -1.46
N GLU A 64 0.65 12.60 -0.40
CA GLU A 64 1.06 11.58 0.57
C GLU A 64 -0.15 11.00 1.32
N GLU A 65 -1.09 11.83 1.73
CA GLU A 65 -2.31 11.39 2.42
C GLU A 65 -3.23 10.56 1.50
N ALA A 66 -3.40 10.99 0.25
CA ALA A 66 -4.18 10.28 -0.76
C ALA A 66 -3.65 8.85 -0.95
N VAL A 67 -2.33 8.71 -1.14
CA VAL A 67 -1.70 7.40 -1.30
C VAL A 67 -1.80 6.55 -0.02
N ARG A 68 -1.67 7.15 1.17
CA ARG A 68 -1.89 6.42 2.44
C ARG A 68 -3.31 5.90 2.59
N ARG A 69 -4.32 6.71 2.23
CA ARG A 69 -5.72 6.34 2.30
C ARG A 69 -6.08 5.22 1.31
N THR A 70 -5.54 5.27 0.10
CA THR A 70 -5.81 4.23 -0.91
C THR A 70 -5.11 2.92 -0.58
N TRP A 71 -3.89 2.97 -0.04
CA TRP A 71 -3.13 1.77 0.32
C TRP A 71 -3.72 1.01 1.51
N GLY A 72 -4.22 1.73 2.52
CA GLY A 72 -4.88 1.15 3.69
C GLY A 72 -6.37 0.83 3.51
N GLY A 73 -6.97 1.21 2.37
CA GLY A 73 -8.37 0.96 2.04
C GLY A 73 -8.64 -0.39 1.37
N ALA A 74 -7.61 -1.06 0.87
CA ALA A 74 -7.70 -2.41 0.32
C ALA A 74 -7.67 -3.46 1.44
N SER A 75 -8.61 -3.37 2.39
CA SER A 75 -9.02 -4.57 3.12
C SER A 75 -9.79 -5.44 2.11
N PRO A 76 -9.32 -6.63 1.74
CA PRO A 76 -10.21 -7.58 1.08
C PRO A 76 -11.34 -7.86 2.07
N CYS A 77 -12.57 -7.56 1.69
CA CYS A 77 -13.75 -8.07 2.36
C CYS A 77 -13.57 -9.59 2.49
N ALA A 78 -13.48 -10.06 3.74
CA ALA A 78 -13.58 -11.46 4.10
C ALA A 78 -15.03 -11.95 3.98
#